data_AF-A0A4P9J9M6-F1
#
_entry.id   AF-A0A4P9J9M6-F1
#
_cell.length_a   1.000
_cell.length_b   1.000
_cell.length_c   1.000
_cell.angle_alpha   90.00
_cell.angle_beta   90.00
_cell.angle_gamma   90.00
#
_symmetry.space_group_name_H-M   'P 1'
#
loop_
_entity.id
_entity.type
_entity.pdbx_description
1 polymer ?
#
loop_
_entity_poly.entity_id
_entity_poly.type
_entity_poly.pdbx_seq_one_letter_code
_entity_poly.pdbx_strand_id
1 'polypeptide(L)'
;MRREGMVAAVRFAAPDGPARFTADLVTEPAGPGELAAGGERLRLVWIGQRAVPGIEAGRWLHVEGFRADHDGVPTVFNPRYRLLAGAHHD
;
A
#
# COMPACT_ATOMS: atom_id res chain seq x y z
N MET A 1 1.73 -12.02 -8.27
CA MET A 1 2.52 -10.81 -8.54
C MET A 1 3.41 -10.53 -7.35
N ARG A 2 4.57 -9.91 -7.57
CA ARG A 2 5.52 -9.52 -6.52
C ARG A 2 5.97 -8.09 -6.81
N ARG A 3 5.89 -7.20 -5.82
CA ARG A 3 6.19 -5.78 -5.99
C ARG A 3 6.74 -5.15 -4.72
N GLU A 4 7.71 -4.26 -4.88
CA GLU A 4 8.19 -3.39 -3.81
C GLU A 4 7.65 -1.98 -4.00
N GLY A 5 7.42 -1.25 -2.91
CA GLY A 5 7.02 0.14 -2.96
C GLY A 5 6.83 0.77 -1.59
N MET A 6 6.64 2.08 -1.58
CA MET A 6 6.35 2.86 -0.39
C MET A 6 4.85 2.94 -0.15
N VAL A 7 4.42 2.80 1.10
CA VAL A 7 3.06 3.15 1.51
C VAL A 7 2.91 4.67 1.45
N ALA A 8 2.20 5.17 0.44
CA ALA A 8 1.91 6.59 0.29
C ALA A 8 0.85 7.06 1.29
N ALA A 9 -0.17 6.24 1.52
CA ALA A 9 -1.27 6.57 2.42
C ALA A 9 -1.92 5.29 2.97
N VAL A 10 -2.52 5.41 4.15
CA VAL A 10 -3.40 4.38 4.73
C VAL A 10 -4.81 4.96 4.89
N ARG A 11 -5.83 4.12 4.70
CA ARG A 11 -7.23 4.46 4.93
C ARG A 11 -7.81 3.47 5.92
N PHE A 12 -8.43 4.01 6.96
CA PHE A 12 -9.12 3.23 7.99
C PHE A 12 -10.61 3.14 7.66
N ALA A 13 -11.21 1.97 7.88
CA ALA A 13 -12.66 1.85 7.84
C ALA A 13 -13.32 2.68 8.94
N ALA A 14 -14.56 3.12 8.69
CA ALA A 14 -15.40 3.73 9.72
C ALA A 14 -15.52 2.81 10.96
N PRO A 15 -15.68 3.35 12.18
CA PRO A 15 -15.74 2.55 13.40
C PRO A 15 -16.84 1.47 13.38
N ASP A 16 -17.99 1.79 12.82
CA ASP A 16 -19.18 0.94 12.68
C ASP A 16 -19.26 0.18 11.35
N GLY A 17 -18.40 0.51 10.39
CA GLY A 17 -18.31 -0.15 9.10
C GLY A 17 -17.64 -1.53 9.17
N PRO A 18 -17.72 -2.31 8.07
CA PRO A 18 -17.01 -3.58 7.97
C PRO A 18 -15.50 -3.34 8.14
N ALA A 19 -14.86 -4.17 8.96
CA ALA A 19 -13.43 -4.05 9.22
C ALA A 19 -12.65 -4.24 7.91
N ARG A 20 -11.94 -3.17 7.51
CA ARG A 20 -11.07 -3.14 6.34
C ARG A 20 -9.93 -2.17 6.60
N PHE A 21 -8.72 -2.60 6.29
CA PHE A 21 -7.54 -1.76 6.28
C PHE A 21 -7.06 -1.65 4.84
N THR A 22 -6.85 -0.42 4.36
CA THR A 22 -6.41 -0.18 2.98
C THR A 22 -5.15 0.65 2.98
N ALA A 23 -4.17 0.30 2.15
CA ALA A 23 -2.97 1.09 1.93
C ALA A 23 -2.78 1.34 0.43
N ASP A 24 -2.28 2.52 0.08
CA ASP A 24 -1.81 2.82 -1.27
C ASP A 24 -0.30 2.63 -1.32
N LEU A 25 0.15 1.75 -2.20
CA LEU A 25 1.55 1.49 -2.50
C LEU A 25 1.92 2.26 -3.78
N VAL A 26 3.05 2.95 -3.76
CA VAL A 26 3.67 3.60 -4.93
C VAL A 26 5.08 3.08 -5.12
N THR A 27 5.47 2.79 -6.37
CA THR A 27 6.83 2.31 -6.66
C THR A 27 7.84 3.44 -6.79
N GLU A 28 7.37 4.63 -7.15
CA GLU A 28 8.17 5.85 -7.31
C GLU A 28 7.51 6.96 -6.49
N PRO A 29 7.92 7.18 -5.23
CA PRO A 29 7.39 8.27 -4.42
C PRO A 29 7.92 9.63 -4.90
N ALA A 30 7.07 10.64 -4.92
CA ALA A 30 7.49 12.03 -5.16
C ALA A 30 8.11 12.63 -3.90
N GLY A 31 9.09 13.52 -4.07
CA GLY A 31 9.60 14.33 -2.97
C GLY A 31 8.57 15.34 -2.45
N PRO A 32 8.82 15.96 -1.29
CA PRO A 32 7.97 17.04 -0.77
C PRO A 32 7.86 18.19 -1.78
N GLY A 33 6.63 18.53 -2.18
CA GLY A 33 6.36 19.60 -3.15
C GLY A 33 6.51 19.19 -4.61
N GLU A 34 6.85 17.93 -4.89
CA GLU A 34 6.98 17.40 -6.24
C GLU A 34 5.73 16.66 -6.68
N LEU A 35 5.45 16.69 -7.98
CA LEU A 35 4.48 15.82 -8.60
C LEU A 35 5.13 14.45 -8.85
N ALA A 36 4.38 13.38 -8.66
CA ALA A 36 4.84 12.05 -9.02
C ALA A 36 5.17 12.01 -10.52
N ALA A 37 6.43 11.70 -10.84
CA ALA A 37 6.93 11.68 -12.21
C ALA A 37 6.60 10.36 -12.94
N GLY A 38 6.10 9.35 -12.23
CA GLY A 38 5.90 8.01 -12.76
C GLY A 38 5.50 6.99 -11.69
N GLY A 39 5.78 5.72 -11.98
CA GLY A 39 5.55 4.59 -11.08
C GLY A 39 4.16 3.96 -11.14
N GLU A 40 4.09 2.72 -10.64
CA GLU A 40 2.86 1.98 -10.46
C GLU A 40 2.21 2.39 -9.13
N ARG A 41 0.88 2.58 -9.14
CA ARG A 41 0.07 2.69 -7.93
C ARG A 41 -0.75 1.43 -7.74
N LEU A 42 -0.71 0.88 -6.53
CA LEU A 42 -1.40 -0.35 -6.17
C LEU A 42 -2.14 -0.17 -4.85
N ARG A 43 -3.39 -0.58 -4.80
CA ARG A 43 -4.18 -0.63 -3.58
C ARG A 43 -3.99 -1.98 -2.89
N LEU A 44 -3.58 -1.96 -1.63
CA LEU A 44 -3.52 -3.14 -0.77
C LEU A 44 -4.75 -3.13 0.14
N VAL A 45 -5.45 -4.25 0.23
CA VAL A 45 -6.67 -4.36 1.04
C VAL A 45 -6.58 -5.57 1.95
N TRP A 46 -6.65 -5.35 3.26
CA TRP A 46 -6.82 -6.41 4.25
C TRP A 46 -8.25 -6.42 4.76
N ILE A 47 -8.98 -7.48 4.40
CA ILE A 47 -10.38 -7.67 4.78
C ILE A 47 -10.43 -8.21 6.21
N GLY A 48 -11.36 -7.71 7.02
CA GLY A 48 -11.53 -8.10 8.41
C GLY A 48 -10.53 -7.47 9.39
N GLN A 49 -9.61 -6.64 8.89
CA GLN A 49 -8.57 -6.00 9.70
C GLN A 49 -8.87 -4.51 9.88
N ARG A 50 -8.73 -3.98 11.11
CA ARG A 50 -8.79 -2.54 11.39
C ARG A 50 -7.41 -1.88 11.43
N ALA A 51 -6.37 -2.67 11.65
CA ALA A 51 -4.97 -2.27 11.61
C ALA A 51 -4.15 -3.44 11.06
N VAL A 52 -3.00 -3.14 10.45
CA VAL A 52 -2.05 -4.14 9.99
C VAL A 52 -0.67 -3.75 10.53
N PRO A 53 0.04 -4.63 11.25
CA PRO A 53 1.27 -4.27 11.93
C PRO A 53 2.33 -3.63 11.03
N GLY A 54 2.82 -2.46 11.42
CA GLY A 54 3.92 -1.75 10.75
C GLY A 54 3.60 -1.19 9.37
N ILE A 55 2.34 -1.28 8.90
CA ILE A 55 1.89 -0.63 7.67
C ILE A 55 1.46 0.79 7.98
N GLU A 56 2.36 1.73 7.72
CA GLU A 56 2.17 3.16 7.96
C GLU A 56 2.70 3.95 6.75
N ALA A 57 2.25 5.19 6.58
CA ALA A 57 2.77 6.05 5.51
C ALA A 57 4.30 6.21 5.61
N GLY A 58 4.98 6.19 4.47
CA GLY A 58 6.44 6.25 4.37
C GLY A 58 7.16 4.91 4.56
N ARG A 59 6.46 3.85 4.98
CA ARG A 59 7.08 2.51 5.13
C ARG A 59 7.21 1.83 3.78
N TRP A 60 8.35 1.19 3.55
CA TRP A 60 8.60 0.40 2.35
C TRP A 60 8.21 -1.06 2.58
N LEU A 61 7.53 -1.64 1.60
CA LEU A 61 7.03 -3.00 1.65
C LEU A 61 7.52 -3.81 0.47
N HIS A 62 7.77 -5.08 0.71
CA HIS A 62 7.70 -6.13 -0.29
C HIS A 62 6.33 -6.79 -0.22
N VAL A 63 5.60 -6.81 -1.33
CA VAL A 63 4.22 -7.31 -1.44
C VAL A 63 4.17 -8.49 -2.39
N GLU A 64 3.45 -9.53 -1.98
CA GLU A 64 3.17 -10.69 -2.81
C GLU A 64 1.68 -11.06 -2.73
N GLY A 65 1.07 -11.27 -3.90
CA GLY A 65 -0.34 -11.64 -3.99
C GLY A 65 -0.89 -11.57 -5.42
N PHE A 66 -2.20 -11.71 -5.55
CA PHE A 66 -2.89 -11.59 -6.84
C PHE A 66 -3.28 -10.14 -7.11
N ARG A 67 -2.87 -9.60 -8.26
CA ARG A 67 -3.32 -8.27 -8.73
C ARG A 67 -4.63 -8.45 -9.49
N ALA A 68 -5.68 -7.83 -8.99
CA ALA A 68 -6.96 -7.69 -9.66
C ALA A 68 -7.20 -6.22 -10.00
N ASP A 69 -7.97 -5.94 -11.06
CA ASP A 69 -8.54 -4.61 -11.25
C ASP A 69 -9.87 -4.55 -10.50
N HIS A 70 -9.99 -3.61 -9.55
CA HIS A 70 -11.17 -3.43 -8.71
C HIS A 70 -11.56 -1.95 -8.69
N ASP A 71 -12.75 -1.64 -9.21
CA ASP A 71 -13.23 -0.27 -9.44
C ASP A 71 -12.23 0.58 -10.25
N GLY A 72 -11.59 -0.03 -11.25
CA GLY A 72 -10.56 0.61 -12.07
C GLY A 72 -9.22 0.84 -11.36
N VAL A 73 -9.06 0.32 -10.14
CA VAL A 73 -7.82 0.44 -9.35
C VAL A 73 -7.12 -0.91 -9.27
N PRO A 74 -5.83 -1.00 -9.68
CA PRO A 74 -5.00 -2.17 -9.43
C PRO A 74 -4.98 -2.47 -7.93
N THR A 75 -5.47 -3.63 -7.53
CA THR A 75 -5.73 -3.99 -6.14
C THR A 75 -5.20 -5.39 -5.82
N VAL A 76 -4.57 -5.54 -4.66
CA VAL A 76 -4.23 -6.85 -4.08
C VAL A 76 -4.96 -7.01 -2.77
N PHE A 77 -5.78 -8.06 -2.70
CA PHE A 77 -6.51 -8.42 -1.49
C PHE A 77 -5.70 -9.41 -0.64
N ASN A 78 -5.71 -9.18 0.67
CA ASN A 78 -4.99 -9.92 1.70
C ASN A 78 -3.57 -10.32 1.27
N PRO A 79 -2.74 -9.35 0.83
CA PRO A 79 -1.38 -9.66 0.40
C PRO A 79 -0.55 -10.23 1.55
N ARG A 80 0.40 -11.10 1.20
CA ARG A 80 1.57 -11.32 2.04
C ARG A 80 2.46 -10.11 1.89
N TYR A 81 2.98 -9.60 3.01
CA TYR A 81 3.91 -8.46 2.99
C TYR A 81 5.11 -8.72 3.88
N ARG A 82 6.19 -7.97 3.60
CA ARG A 82 7.33 -7.82 4.49
C ARG A 82 7.69 -6.33 4.56
N LEU A 83 7.98 -5.84 5.76
CA LEU A 83 8.55 -4.51 5.94
C LEU A 83 10.00 -4.53 5.44
N LEU A 84 10.35 -3.55 4.63
CA LEU A 84 11.72 -3.29 4.24
C LEU A 84 12.30 -2.25 5.21
N ALA A 85 13.48 -2.51 5.76
CA ALA A 85 14.19 -1.52 6.57
C ALA A 85 14.42 -0.29 5.68
N GLY A 86 14.05 0.90 6.18
CA GLY A 86 14.07 2.13 5.40
C GLY A 86 15.46 2.45 4.87
N ALA A 87 15.68 2.16 3.59
CA ALA A 87 16.84 2.59 2.81
C ALA A 87 16.44 2.61 1.33
N HIS A 88 15.68 3.63 0.95
CA HIS A 88 15.66 4.13 -0.42
C HIS A 88 15.51 5.65 -0.36
N HIS A 89 16.48 6.28 0.28
CA HIS A 89 16.82 7.69 0.11
C HIS A 89 18.30 7.69 -0.26
N ASP A 90 18.56 7.60 -1.56
CA ASP A 90 19.75 8.14 -2.19
C ASP A 90 19.29 9.30 -3.08
#